data_AF-A0A2V6D3E3-F1
#
_entry.id   AF-A0A2V6D3E3-F1
#
_cell.length_a   1.000
_cell.length_b   1.000
_cell.length_c   1.000
_cell.angle_alpha   90.00
_cell.angle_beta   90.00
_cell.angle_gamma   90.00
#
_symmetry.space_group_name_H-M   'P 1'
#
loop_
_entity.id
_entity.type
_entity.pdbx_description
1 polymer ?
#
loop_
_entity_poly.entity_id
_entity_poly.type
_entity_poly.pdbx_seq_one_letter_code
_entity_poly.pdbx_strand_id
1 'polypeptide(L)' 'MSFFGLNEWNIILFTLAVCALSTLCILPFGLALAWILARKRWRGKVLVETLLTLPLVIPPVATGLIL' A
#
# COMPACT_ATOMS: atom_id res chain seq x y z
N MET A 1 -5.04 29.26 20.79
CA MET A 1 -5.16 27.90 20.22
C MET A 1 -6.21 27.94 19.11
N SER A 2 -5.89 28.67 18.05
CA SER A 2 -6.71 28.95 16.87
C SER A 2 -5.66 29.24 15.77
N PHE A 3 -5.75 28.79 14.53
CA PHE A 3 -6.89 28.62 13.65
C PHE A 3 -6.47 27.62 12.57
N PHE A 4 -7.14 26.46 12.44
CA PHE A 4 -7.10 25.73 11.16
C PHE A 4 -7.91 26.57 10.18
N GLY A 5 -7.27 27.12 9.14
CA GLY A 5 -7.99 27.76 8.05
C GLY A 5 -8.88 26.76 7.31
N LEU A 6 -9.79 27.28 6.48
CA LEU A 6 -10.68 26.45 5.64
C LEU A 6 -9.88 25.50 4.71
N ASN A 7 -8.61 25.81 4.44
CA ASN A 7 -7.75 25.02 3.55
C ASN A 7 -7.20 23.77 4.23
N GLU A 8 -6.81 23.85 5.51
CA GLU A 8 -6.25 22.72 6.26
C GLU A 8 -7.30 21.61 6.46
N TRP A 9 -8.55 22.00 6.73
CA TRP A 9 -9.67 21.05 6.81
C TRP A 9 -9.94 20.33 5.50
N ASN A 10 -9.85 21.04 4.36
CA ASN A 10 -9.98 20.42 3.05
C ASN A 10 -8.85 19.43 2.77
N ILE A 11 -7.62 19.73 3.16
CA ILE A 11 -6.47 18.82 3.00
C ILE A 11 -6.67 17.53 3.82
N ILE A 12 -7.14 17.67 5.07
CA ILE A 12 -7.41 16.52 5.93
C ILE A 12 -8.51 15.64 5.34
N LEU A 13 -9.64 16.24 4.95
CA LEU A 13 -10.77 15.51 4.37
C LEU A 13 -10.39 14.83 3.05
N PHE A 14 -9.64 15.52 2.19
CA PHE A 14 -9.12 14.95 0.94
C PHE A 14 -8.21 13.75 1.21
N THR A 15 -7.25 13.90 2.11
CA THR A 15 -6.32 12.81 2.48
C THR A 15 -7.08 11.62 3.06
N LEU A 16 -8.05 11.86 3.94
CA LEU A 16 -8.86 10.81 4.53
C LEU A 16 -9.69 10.05 3.47
N ALA A 17 -10.31 10.79 2.55
CA ALA A 17 -11.08 10.21 1.45
C ALA A 17 -10.18 9.39 0.51
N VAL A 18 -9.01 9.91 0.15
CA VAL A 18 -8.05 9.19 -0.71
C VAL A 18 -7.52 7.94 -0.02
N CYS A 19 -7.14 8.01 1.26
CA CYS A 19 -6.69 6.86 2.02
C CYS A 19 -7.77 5.79 2.14
N ALA A 20 -9.01 6.18 2.45
CA ALA A 20 -10.14 5.26 2.55
C ALA A 20 -10.42 4.59 1.21
N LEU A 21 -10.51 5.37 0.13
CA LEU A 21 -10.79 4.85 -1.21
C LEU A 21 -9.64 3.95 -1.71
N SER A 22 -8.40 4.38 -1.57
CA SER A 22 -7.22 3.60 -2.00
C SER A 22 -7.13 2.29 -1.23
N THR A 23 -7.38 2.31 0.09
CA THR A 23 -7.42 1.10 0.91
C THR A 23 -8.52 0.17 0.42
N LEU A 24 -9.75 0.67 0.25
CA LEU A 24 -10.87 -0.13 -0.22
C LEU A 24 -10.62 -0.73 -1.62
N CYS A 25 -9.97 0.03 -2.50
CA CYS A 25 -9.60 -0.43 -3.83
C CYS A 25 -8.53 -1.52 -3.80
N ILE A 26 -7.48 -1.39 -2.98
CA ILE A 26 -6.38 -2.37 -2.90
C ILE A 26 -6.76 -3.62 -2.11
N LEU A 27 -7.60 -3.47 -1.08
CA LEU A 27 -7.96 -4.53 -0.15
C LEU A 27 -8.46 -5.82 -0.80
N PRO A 28 -9.39 -5.83 -1.79
CA PRO A 28 -9.82 -7.06 -2.44
C PRO A 28 -8.69 -7.74 -3.22
N PHE A 29 -7.85 -6.98 -3.92
CA PHE A 29 -6.73 -7.54 -4.67
C PHE A 29 -5.64 -8.10 -3.75
N GLY A 30 -5.25 -7.34 -2.73
CA GLY A 30 -4.26 -7.76 -1.74
C GLY A 30 -4.72 -9.00 -0.99
N LEU A 31 -6.00 -9.05 -0.58
CA LEU A 31 -6.56 -10.20 0.14
C LEU A 31 -6.67 -11.43 -0.75
N ALA A 32 -7.11 -11.27 -2.01
CA ALA A 32 -7.16 -12.37 -2.97
C ALA A 32 -5.76 -12.96 -3.21
N LEU A 33 -4.75 -12.10 -3.41
CA LEU A 33 -3.38 -12.51 -3.63
C LEU A 33 -2.79 -13.20 -2.40
N ALA A 34 -3.00 -12.65 -1.20
CA ALA A 34 -2.59 -13.25 0.07
C ALA A 34 -3.24 -14.63 0.28
N TRP A 35 -4.54 -14.77 -0.02
CA TRP A 35 -5.25 -16.04 0.10
C TRP A 35 -4.71 -17.11 -0.86
N ILE A 36 -4.42 -16.73 -2.11
CA ILE A 36 -3.82 -17.63 -3.10
C ILE A 36 -2.43 -18.07 -2.64
N LEU A 37 -1.56 -17.15 -2.19
CA LEU A 37 -0.24 -17.50 -1.69
C LEU A 37 -0.30 -18.40 -0.44
N ALA A 38 -1.27 -18.18 0.45
CA ALA A 38 -1.43 -18.98 1.65
C ALA A 38 -1.90 -20.41 1.35
N ARG A 39 -2.84 -20.58 0.41
CA ARG A 39 -3.49 -21.89 0.16
C ARG A 39 -2.90 -22.70 -0.99
N LYS A 40 -2.32 -22.09 -2.02
CA LYS A 40 -1.74 -22.81 -3.16
C LYS A 40 -0.22 -22.92 -3.05
N ARG A 41 0.29 -24.14 -3.23
CA ARG A 41 1.72 -24.40 -3.47
C ARG A 41 1.92 -24.59 -4.97
N TRP A 42 2.55 -23.61 -5.60
CA TRP A 42 2.77 -23.49 -7.04
C TRP A 42 4.20 -23.02 -7.28
N ARG A 43 4.81 -23.39 -8.42
CA ARG A 43 6.26 -23.21 -8.68
C ARG A 43 6.71 -21.74 -8.67
N GLY A 44 5.82 -20.81 -9.04
CA GLY A 44 6.07 -19.37 -9.03
C GLY A 44 5.85 -18.67 -7.69
N LYS A 45 5.42 -19.39 -6.63
CA LYS A 45 5.09 -18.79 -5.32
C LYS A 45 6.24 -17.96 -4.75
N VAL A 46 7.43 -18.57 -4.72
CA VAL A 46 8.61 -17.97 -4.10
C VAL A 46 8.95 -16.65 -4.77
N LEU A 47 8.86 -16.59 -6.10
CA LEU A 47 9.16 -15.37 -6.85
C LEU A 47 8.19 -14.23 -6.51
N VAL A 48 6.89 -14.53 -6.43
CA VAL A 48 5.87 -13.55 -6.05
C VAL A 48 6.03 -13.13 -4.59
N GLU A 49 6.28 -14.07 -3.68
CA GLU A 49 6.49 -13.79 -2.25
C GLU A 49 7.73 -12.92 -2.01
N THR A 50 8.83 -13.20 -2.71
CA THR A 50 10.02 -12.35 -2.70
C THR A 50 9.70 -10.97 -3.24
N LEU A 51 9.04 -10.82 -4.40
CA LEU A 51 8.69 -9.50 -4.95
C LEU A 51 7.79 -8.68 -4.03
N LEU A 52 6.86 -9.31 -3.31
CA LEU A 52 5.97 -8.62 -2.37
C LEU A 52 6.69 -8.15 -1.11
N THR A 53 7.65 -8.94 -0.62
CA THR A 53 8.43 -8.62 0.59
C THR A 53 9.65 -7.76 0.28
N LEU A 54 10.15 -7.78 -0.96
CA LEU A 54 11.31 -7.03 -1.42
C LEU A 54 11.28 -5.54 -1.03
N PRO A 55 10.18 -4.79 -1.21
CA PRO A 55 10.11 -3.37 -0.87
C PRO A 55 10.19 -3.11 0.64
N LEU A 56 9.88 -4.12 1.48
CA LEU A 56 10.03 -4.02 2.93
C LEU A 56 11.49 -4.20 3.35
N VAL A 57 12.25 -5.01 2.59
CA VAL A 57 13.68 -5.25 2.82
C VAL A 57 14.56 -4.19 2.14
N ILE A 58 14.06 -3.58 1.05
CA ILE A 58 14.70 -2.46 0.37
C ILE A 58 14.29 -1.17 1.10
N PRO A 59 15.23 -0.39 1.66
CA PRO A 59 14.90 0.87 2.30
C PRO A 59 14.27 1.85 1.29
N PRO A 60 13.29 2.68 1.70
CA PRO A 60 12.59 3.61 0.81
C PRO A 60 13.54 4.59 0.11
N VAL A 61 14.70 4.86 0.71
CA VAL A 61 15.79 5.64 0.11
C VAL A 61 16.36 4.98 -1.14
N ALA A 62 16.52 3.65 -1.16
CA ALA A 62 17.02 2.93 -2.33
C ALA A 62 15.99 2.91 -3.47
N THR A 63 14.70 2.78 -3.16
CA THR A 63 13.63 2.91 -4.17
C THR A 63 13.60 4.30 -4.80
N GLY A 64 13.85 5.35 -4.01
CA GLY A 64 13.93 6.73 -4.51
C GLY A 64 15.18 7.06 -5.35
N LEU A 65 16.22 6.21 -5.33
CA LEU A 65 17.42 6.36 -6.18
C LEU A 65 17.32 5.60 -7.51
N ILE A 66 16.40 4.63 -7.61
CA ILE A 66 16.16 3.82 -8.83
C ILE A 66 15.17 4.51 -9.77
N LEU A 67 14.31 5.38 -9.23
CA LEU A 67 13.36 6.22 -9.98
C LEU A 67 14.02 7.52 -10.45
#